data_AF-A0A433DNZ6-F1
#
_entry.id   AF-A0A433DNZ6-F1
#
_cell.length_a   1.000
_cell.length_b   1.000
_cell.length_c   1.000
_cell.angle_alpha   90.00
_cell.angle_beta   90.00
_cell.angle_gamma   90.00
#
_symmetry.space_group_name_H-M   'P 1'
#
loop_
_entity.id
_entity.type
_entity.pdbx_description
1 polymer ?
#
loop_
_entity_poly.entity_id
_entity_poly.type
_entity_poly.pdbx_seq_one_letter_code
_entity_poly.pdbx_strand_id
1 'polypeptide(L)'
;MITVTPADTTDRDAARELLWRLRVMQPQITQVWADSAYAGQLVNWSDDFLHMTLKTVSRPRGAKGFVVLPRRWKVERTLGWIMKARRNVRDYERLPQHSEAHLTWALITLMTRRITRKNTRSDWSKRR
;
A
#
# COMPACT_ATOMS: atom_id res chain seq x y z
N MET A 1 2.51 -4.74 7.96
CA MET A 1 2.11 -6.12 7.61
C MET A 1 2.16 -6.25 6.10
N ILE A 2 2.64 -7.38 5.58
CA ILE A 2 2.70 -7.70 4.14
C ILE A 2 2.09 -9.08 3.98
N THR A 3 1.32 -9.29 2.92
CA THR A 3 0.74 -10.60 2.58
C THR A 3 1.00 -10.85 1.11
N VAL A 4 1.55 -12.01 0.80
CA VAL A 4 1.81 -12.45 -0.59
C VAL A 4 0.82 -13.56 -0.91
N THR A 5 0.01 -13.34 -1.94
CA THR A 5 -0.99 -14.30 -2.41
C THR A 5 -0.58 -14.91 -3.74
N PRO A 6 -1.07 -16.12 -4.07
CA PRO A 6 -0.94 -16.65 -5.41
C PRO A 6 -1.76 -15.80 -6.40
N ALA A 7 -1.40 -15.88 -7.68
CA ALA A 7 -1.93 -14.99 -8.72
C ALA A 7 -3.40 -15.25 -9.11
N ASP A 8 -3.97 -16.37 -8.67
CA ASP A 8 -5.39 -16.73 -8.87
C ASP A 8 -6.31 -16.09 -7.83
N THR A 9 -5.77 -15.58 -6.73
CA THR A 9 -6.54 -14.92 -5.69
C THR A 9 -6.88 -13.50 -6.11
N THR A 10 -8.17 -13.17 -6.10
CA THR A 10 -8.60 -11.81 -6.40
C THR A 10 -8.17 -10.87 -5.27
N ASP A 11 -7.61 -9.72 -5.65
CA ASP A 11 -7.19 -8.64 -4.74
C ASP A 11 -8.23 -8.29 -3.66
N ARG A 12 -9.53 -8.32 -3.98
CA ARG A 12 -10.61 -8.04 -3.01
C ARG A 12 -10.68 -9.07 -1.89
N ASP A 13 -10.49 -10.35 -2.22
CA ASP A 13 -10.55 -11.45 -1.25
C ASP A 13 -9.30 -11.42 -0.37
N ALA A 14 -8.13 -11.19 -0.98
CA ALA A 14 -6.88 -10.98 -0.26
C ALA A 14 -6.96 -9.76 0.67
N ALA A 15 -7.57 -8.66 0.22
CA ALA A 15 -7.71 -7.45 1.01
C ALA A 15 -8.63 -7.62 2.22
N ARG A 16 -9.68 -8.45 2.13
CA ARG A 16 -10.55 -8.74 3.27
C ARG A 16 -9.77 -9.33 4.44
N GLU A 17 -8.98 -10.36 4.17
CA GLU A 17 -8.12 -11.00 5.17
C GLU A 17 -7.03 -10.04 5.67
N LEU A 18 -6.42 -9.28 4.76
CA LEU A 18 -5.41 -8.28 5.11
C LEU A 18 -5.96 -7.22 6.08
N LEU A 19 -7.17 -6.70 5.81
CA LEU A 19 -7.81 -5.68 6.64
C LEU A 19 -8.23 -6.22 8.00
N TRP A 20 -8.71 -7.47 8.08
CA TRP A 20 -9.00 -8.10 9.36
C TRP A 20 -7.74 -8.20 10.24
N ARG A 21 -6.65 -8.74 9.69
CA ARG A 21 -5.37 -8.83 10.42
C ARG A 21 -4.83 -7.45 10.80
N LEU A 22 -4.96 -6.46 9.90
CA LEU A 22 -4.58 -5.07 10.17
C LEU A 22 -5.34 -4.51 11.38
N ARG A 23 -6.64 -4.78 11.47
CA ARG A 23 -7.48 -4.32 12.58
C ARG A 23 -7.06 -4.95 13.91
N VAL A 24 -6.74 -6.25 13.91
CA VAL A 24 -6.28 -6.97 15.11
C VAL A 24 -4.92 -6.47 15.58
N MET A 25 -3.99 -6.26 14.64
CA MET A 25 -2.61 -5.88 14.98
C MET A 25 -2.44 -4.38 15.25
N GLN A 26 -3.26 -3.54 14.62
CA GLN A 26 -3.10 -2.08 14.62
C GLN A 26 -4.48 -1.40 14.69
N PRO A 27 -5.19 -1.49 15.82
CA PRO A 27 -6.56 -0.98 15.97
C PRO A 27 -6.70 0.54 15.82
N GLN A 28 -5.59 1.29 15.95
CA GLN A 28 -5.55 2.73 15.75
C GLN A 28 -5.66 3.16 14.28
N ILE A 29 -5.50 2.25 13.31
CA ILE A 29 -5.72 2.59 11.90
C ILE A 29 -7.21 2.49 11.58
N THR A 30 -7.84 3.64 11.37
CA THR A 30 -9.27 3.74 11.06
C THR A 30 -9.55 4.13 9.62
N GLN A 31 -8.55 4.62 8.87
CA GLN A 31 -8.73 5.04 7.47
C GLN A 31 -7.75 4.33 6.55
N VAL A 32 -8.29 3.71 5.50
CA VAL A 32 -7.51 3.04 4.45
C VAL A 32 -7.89 3.64 3.10
N TRP A 33 -6.91 3.78 2.21
CA TRP A 33 -7.11 4.27 0.85
C TRP A 33 -6.82 3.13 -0.12
N ALA A 34 -7.73 2.92 -1.07
CA ALA A 34 -7.60 1.91 -2.12
C ALA A 34 -8.00 2.50 -3.48
N ASP A 35 -7.70 1.79 -4.57
CA ASP A 35 -8.21 2.18 -5.89
C ASP A 35 -9.68 1.76 -6.07
N SER A 36 -10.24 2.04 -7.25
CA SER A 36 -11.63 1.71 -7.57
C SER A 36 -11.92 0.21 -7.73
N ALA A 37 -10.91 -0.64 -7.91
CA ALA A 37 -11.09 -2.08 -8.05
C ALA A 37 -11.51 -2.75 -6.73
N TYR A 38 -11.21 -2.11 -5.59
CA TYR A 38 -11.61 -2.52 -4.25
C TYR A 38 -12.98 -1.98 -3.80
N ALA A 39 -13.72 -1.32 -4.68
CA ALA A 39 -15.07 -0.84 -4.39
C ALA A 39 -16.08 -1.99 -4.23
N GLY A 40 -17.26 -1.68 -3.68
CA GLY A 40 -18.37 -2.62 -3.51
C GLY A 40 -18.44 -3.20 -2.11
N GLN A 41 -18.70 -4.51 -2.00
CA GLN A 41 -18.99 -5.18 -0.73
C GLN A 41 -17.87 -5.02 0.33
N LEU A 42 -16.61 -4.93 -0.10
CA LEU A 42 -15.47 -4.77 0.79
C LEU A 42 -15.52 -3.45 1.58
N VAL A 43 -16.04 -2.37 0.98
CA VAL A 43 -16.15 -1.06 1.63
C VAL A 43 -17.16 -1.14 2.77
N ASN A 44 -18.35 -1.66 2.50
CA ASN A 44 -19.40 -1.82 3.52
C ASN A 44 -18.94 -2.77 4.63
N TRP A 45 -18.36 -3.93 4.25
CA TRP A 45 -17.85 -4.89 5.22
C TRP A 45 -16.76 -4.30 6.14
N SER A 46 -15.88 -3.45 5.61
CA SER A 46 -14.83 -2.80 6.41
C SER A 46 -15.41 -1.82 7.43
N ASP A 47 -16.48 -1.10 7.06
CA ASP A 47 -17.13 -0.15 7.96
C ASP A 47 -17.96 -0.88 9.04
N ASP A 48 -18.78 -1.85 8.62
CA ASP A 48 -19.70 -2.59 9.47
C ASP A 48 -18.96 -3.48 10.49
N PHE A 49 -17.94 -4.22 10.04
CA PHE A 49 -17.29 -5.26 10.87
C PHE A 49 -15.96 -4.82 11.49
N LEU A 50 -15.20 -3.97 10.80
CA LEU A 50 -13.89 -3.54 11.28
C LEU A 50 -13.89 -2.11 11.84
N HIS A 51 -14.99 -1.36 11.69
CA HIS A 51 -15.04 0.07 12.00
C HIS A 51 -13.88 0.84 11.35
N MET A 52 -13.64 0.54 10.07
CA MET A 52 -12.58 1.12 9.25
C MET A 52 -13.15 1.70 7.97
N THR A 53 -12.87 2.98 7.72
CA THR A 53 -13.30 3.66 6.50
C THR A 53 -12.36 3.34 5.34
N LEU A 54 -12.83 2.55 4.38
CA LEU A 54 -12.12 2.28 3.12
C LEU A 54 -12.50 3.32 2.06
N LYS A 55 -11.58 4.25 1.78
CA LYS A 55 -11.75 5.31 0.77
C LYS A 55 -11.20 4.85 -0.57
N THR A 56 -12.08 4.51 -1.51
CA THR A 56 -11.72 4.16 -2.88
C THR A 56 -11.53 5.40 -3.75
N VAL A 57 -10.37 5.53 -4.40
CA VAL A 57 -10.09 6.61 -5.34
C VAL A 57 -10.39 6.12 -6.75
N SER A 58 -11.36 6.76 -7.39
CA SER A 58 -11.75 6.47 -8.77
C SER A 58 -11.43 7.65 -9.69
N ARG A 59 -11.28 7.35 -10.98
CA ARG A 59 -11.17 8.36 -12.03
C ARG A 59 -12.51 9.07 -12.21
N PRO A 60 -12.53 10.41 -12.37
CA PRO A 60 -13.77 11.13 -12.67
C PRO A 60 -14.44 10.58 -13.93
N ARG A 61 -15.76 10.39 -13.88
CA ARG A 61 -16.54 9.94 -15.04
C ARG A 61 -16.45 10.99 -16.17
N GLY A 62 -16.19 10.52 -17.38
CA GLY A 62 -16.10 11.40 -18.57
C GLY A 62 -14.76 12.10 -18.77
N ALA A 63 -13.76 11.89 -17.90
CA ALA A 63 -12.43 12.45 -18.13
C ALA A 63 -11.77 11.80 -19.35
N LYS A 64 -11.28 12.62 -20.29
CA LYS A 64 -10.47 12.19 -21.45
C LYS A 64 -8.99 12.39 -21.14
N GLY A 65 -8.14 11.46 -21.58
CA GLY A 65 -6.69 11.53 -21.33
C GLY A 65 -6.26 11.21 -19.89
N PHE A 66 -4.98 11.39 -19.58
CA PHE A 66 -4.42 11.06 -18.27
C PHE A 66 -4.92 12.02 -17.18
N VAL A 67 -5.42 11.47 -16.07
CA VAL A 67 -5.84 12.24 -14.89
C VAL A 67 -5.01 11.82 -13.69
N VAL A 68 -4.39 12.78 -13.03
CA VAL A 68 -3.67 12.54 -11.77
C VAL A 68 -4.67 12.22 -10.67
N LEU A 69 -4.65 10.98 -10.20
CA LEU A 69 -5.49 10.56 -9.08
C LEU A 69 -4.86 11.00 -7.74
N PRO A 70 -5.65 11.54 -6.81
CA PRO A 70 -5.13 11.96 -5.52
C PRO A 70 -4.56 10.77 -4.75
N ARG A 71 -3.40 10.96 -4.12
CA ARG A 71 -2.69 9.98 -3.26
C ARG A 71 -2.20 8.69 -3.93
N ARG A 72 -2.54 8.40 -5.20
CA ARG A 72 -2.04 7.23 -5.96
C ARG A 72 -0.51 7.13 -5.96
N TRP A 73 0.17 8.28 -6.10
CA TRP A 73 1.63 8.34 -6.06
C TRP A 73 2.25 7.74 -4.79
N LYS A 74 1.53 7.68 -3.66
CA LYS A 74 2.06 7.11 -2.41
C LYS A 74 2.28 5.60 -2.53
N VAL A 75 1.36 4.90 -3.21
CA VAL A 75 1.44 3.46 -3.47
C VAL A 75 2.58 3.20 -4.44
N GLU A 76 2.57 3.87 -5.59
CA GLU A 76 3.59 3.75 -6.63
C GLU A 76 5.00 4.06 -6.09
N ARG A 77 5.12 5.08 -5.23
CA ARG A 77 6.38 5.42 -4.57
C ARG A 77 6.85 4.31 -3.63
N THR A 78 5.94 3.69 -2.89
CA THR A 78 6.29 2.56 -2.01
C THR A 78 6.77 1.36 -2.83
N LEU A 79 6.08 1.04 -3.92
CA LEU A 79 6.52 0.02 -4.87
C LEU A 79 7.90 0.35 -5.46
N GLY A 80 8.13 1.59 -5.85
CA GLY A 80 9.44 2.04 -6.34
C GLY A 80 10.57 1.89 -5.30
N TRP A 81 10.30 2.11 -4.01
CA TRP A 81 11.28 1.86 -2.96
C TRP A 81 11.57 0.37 -2.78
N ILE A 82 10.54 -0.48 -2.84
CA ILE A 82 10.66 -1.93 -2.76
C ILE A 82 11.51 -2.45 -3.92
N MET A 83 11.21 -2.04 -5.15
CA MET A 83 11.95 -2.45 -6.36
C MET A 83 13.39 -1.95 -6.38
N LYS A 84 13.72 -0.88 -5.63
CA LYS A 84 15.11 -0.42 -5.50
C LYS A 84 16.00 -1.41 -4.74
N ALA A 85 15.42 -2.29 -3.92
CA ALA A 85 16.15 -3.43 -3.38
C ALA A 85 16.33 -4.46 -4.50
N ARG A 86 17.57 -4.64 -4.99
CA ARG A 86 17.89 -5.50 -6.16
C ARG A 86 17.22 -6.87 -6.12
N ARG A 87 17.07 -7.45 -4.93
CA ARG A 87 16.44 -8.76 -4.71
C ARG A 87 14.96 -8.81 -5.12
N ASN A 88 14.23 -7.70 -4.99
CA ASN A 88 12.80 -7.61 -5.26
C ASN A 88 12.47 -7.19 -6.71
N VAL A 89 13.49 -6.99 -7.56
CA VAL A 89 13.27 -6.61 -8.99
C VAL A 89 12.56 -7.74 -9.75
N ARG A 90 12.77 -8.99 -9.33
CA ARG A 90 12.12 -10.16 -9.87
C ARG A 90 11.76 -11.08 -8.72
N ASP A 91 10.57 -11.68 -8.80
CA ASP A 91 10.18 -12.71 -7.84
C ASP A 91 10.92 -14.01 -8.18
N TYR A 92 11.80 -14.43 -7.28
CA TYR A 92 12.57 -15.66 -7.38
C TYR A 92 12.23 -16.64 -6.26
N GLU A 93 11.35 -16.25 -5.34
CA GLU A 93 11.10 -17.04 -4.15
C GLU A 93 10.08 -18.13 -4.44
N ARG A 94 10.35 -19.33 -3.93
CA ARG A 94 9.44 -20.48 -4.09
C ARG A 94 8.28 -20.44 -3.10
N LEU A 95 8.49 -19.83 -1.95
CA LEU A 95 7.51 -19.78 -0.85
C LEU A 95 7.09 -18.33 -0.59
N PRO A 96 5.79 -18.04 -0.47
CA PRO A 96 5.29 -16.69 -0.18
C PRO A 96 5.92 -16.06 1.06
N GLN A 97 6.23 -16.87 2.07
CA GLN A 97 6.84 -16.43 3.33
C GLN A 97 8.24 -15.82 3.11
N HIS A 98 9.01 -16.33 2.14
CA HIS A 98 10.31 -15.74 1.80
C HIS A 98 10.13 -14.40 1.10
N SER A 99 9.17 -14.26 0.19
CA SER A 99 8.84 -12.98 -0.44
C SER A 99 8.40 -11.95 0.60
N GLU A 100 7.52 -12.34 1.53
CA GLU A 100 7.08 -11.48 2.64
C GLU A 100 8.25 -11.00 3.50
N ALA A 101 9.18 -11.89 3.84
CA ALA A 101 10.38 -11.55 4.63
C ALA A 101 11.26 -10.53 3.91
N HIS A 102 11.55 -10.74 2.62
CA HIS A 102 12.38 -9.83 1.82
C HIS A 102 11.74 -8.45 1.63
N LEU A 103 10.44 -8.40 1.36
CA LEU A 103 9.68 -7.15 1.28
C LEU A 103 9.71 -6.42 2.63
N THR A 104 9.56 -7.15 3.73
CA THR A 104 9.61 -6.60 5.09
C THR A 104 11.00 -6.02 5.40
N TRP A 105 12.08 -6.74 5.10
CA TRP A 105 13.45 -6.25 5.27
C TRP A 105 13.76 -4.99 4.44
N ALA A 106 13.24 -4.92 3.21
CA ALA A 106 13.40 -3.74 2.37
C ALA A 106 12.75 -2.50 3.00
N LEU A 107 11.52 -2.64 3.54
CA LEU A 107 10.82 -1.55 4.21
C LEU A 107 11.45 -1.19 5.56
N ILE A 108 11.90 -2.17 6.36
CA ILE A 108 12.63 -1.90 7.61
C ILE A 108 13.90 -1.10 7.31
N THR A 109 14.72 -1.55 6.37
CA THR A 109 15.97 -0.84 5.98
C THR A 109 15.68 0.59 5.52
N LEU A 110 14.60 0.80 4.76
CA LEU A 110 14.16 2.12 4.32
C LEU A 110 13.77 3.01 5.51
N MET A 111 13.00 2.48 6.46
CA MET A 111 12.55 3.22 7.64
C MET A 111 13.72 3.56 8.57
N THR A 112 14.62 2.60 8.83
CA THR A 112 15.84 2.84 9.61
C THR A 112 16.69 3.95 9.01
N ARG A 113 16.91 3.94 7.69
CA ARG A 113 17.64 5.00 6.98
C ARG A 113 16.97 6.37 7.06
N ARG A 114 15.64 6.43 7.17
CA ARG A 114 14.92 7.71 7.32
C ARG A 114 15.05 8.28 8.71
N ILE A 115 14.96 7.41 9.73
CA ILE A 115 15.08 7.81 11.12
C ILE A 115 16.50 8.32 11.42
N THR A 116 17.53 7.67 10.89
CA THR A 116 18.94 8.03 11.15
C THR A 116 19.47 9.16 10.26
N ARG A 117 18.67 9.66 9.32
CA ARG A 117 19.12 10.70 8.39
C ARG A 117 19.29 12.03 9.12
N LYS A 118 20.53 12.44 9.36
CA LYS A 118 20.86 13.77 9.88
C LYS A 118 20.47 14.85 8.86
N ASN A 119 19.37 15.51 9.16
CA ASN A 119 18.75 16.66 8.49
C ASN A 119 18.06 16.45 7.14
N THR A 120 16.85 17.00 7.14
CA THR A 120 15.84 17.09 6.08
C THR A 120 16.34 17.93 4.91
N ARG A 121 15.97 17.54 3.70
CA ARG A 121 16.09 18.40 2.52
C ARG A 121 15.24 19.65 2.80
N SER A 122 15.90 20.72 3.22
CA SER A 122 15.34 22.05 3.30
C SER A 122 14.98 22.52 1.89
N ASP A 123 13.88 23.25 1.81
CA ASP A 123 13.49 24.15 0.73
C ASP A 123 12.81 23.53 -0.52
N TRP A 124 11.52 23.23 -0.37
CA TRP A 124 10.56 23.33 -1.49
C TRP A 124 9.82 24.69 -1.49
N SER A 125 10.18 25.62 -0.60
CA SER A 125 9.48 26.89 -0.37
C SER A 125 10.04 28.09 -1.14
N LYS A 126 11.13 27.98 -1.92
CA LYS A 126 11.71 29.12 -2.67
C LYS A 126 11.45 29.11 -4.17
N ARG A 127 10.20 28.93 -4.59
CA ARG A 127 9.76 29.29 -5.95
C ARG A 127 8.32 29.81 -5.94
N ARG A 128 8.17 31.08 -5.56
CA ARG A 128 7.11 31.98 -6.03
C ARG A 128 7.72 33.37 -6.17
#